data_AF-C4YSV7-F1
#
_entry.id   AF-C4YSV7-F1
#
_cell.length_a   1.000
_cell.length_b   1.000
_cell.length_c   1.000
_cell.angle_alpha   90.00
_cell.angle_beta   90.00
_cell.angle_gamma   90.00
#
_symmetry.space_group_name_H-M   'P 1'
#
loop_
_entity.id
_entity.type
_entity.pdbx_description
1 polymer ?
#
loop_
_entity_poly.entity_id
_entity_poly.type
_entity_poly.pdbx_seq_one_letter_code
_entity_poly.pdbx_strand_id
1 'polypeptide(L)'
;MSRRLFLIIPDLKLYLSSGLKKLKAEIPGASGATKEITFPIGLRSLILTVLGERHLNIPSNLVCLHLHVGRTKLSLSSGIMVNLKDLSISWNKLRSFAETGIIAPNLESLNIVDCYYLMDYTTLKSSWKLQSFTIINSPYPIGLFDETSFPHLVDFSYKEVNAKNYHKVWSVSFNRIHESFNSQLFFPPNLKNLTLYGGEFAKSIGFVFMLPPLLEKLHIHNFRLKFPITKFPQHLEEIILKVPAVYILNELRIPPQAKTVVIEAKKIVFRCMDFFYDLPEGLEKLTLHAINQGKILPFPRRIKWPSSMKSLTLKRFNIDYKRFRKLNLQESNLELIDIYKGRIWELSAGALPVSVVQLKLIRMGIETLPESFEKFENLKCLDLSRNPLKRLRSVRLPLPSFKQLIVNRCDLHLISPFLTSMLEKENRKAEFAIIATNNWYLNTYDVLKMMKKLKHFTIYLSTFNEKFAKSHKHSRRIAYEIKHTAENSEETEFSGAGEYADEELYCEYDDFDDFDDDDDDDNKGAMIRRQLNDCWKVNDSGDEITHSDDPDNLYGMDDKKEGDDDEDDDYDGDYEDEVME
;
A
#
# COMPACT_ATOMS: atom_id res chain seq x y z
N MET A 1 -1.97 40.48 22.61
CA MET A 1 -0.72 39.70 22.62
C MET A 1 -0.99 38.28 23.11
N SER A 2 -0.92 37.27 22.24
CA SER A 2 -1.06 35.85 22.62
C SER A 2 0.30 35.30 23.05
N ARG A 3 0.65 35.40 24.34
CA ARG A 3 1.87 34.80 24.87
C ARG A 3 1.75 33.27 24.83
N ARG A 4 2.51 32.61 23.94
CA ARG A 4 2.72 31.16 23.98
C ARG A 4 3.82 30.91 25.02
N LEU A 5 3.48 30.33 26.16
CA LEU A 5 4.48 29.85 27.12
C LEU A 5 4.62 28.34 26.98
N PHE A 6 5.85 27.89 26.84
CA PHE A 6 6.28 26.53 27.16
C PHE A 6 6.90 26.57 28.54
N LEU A 7 6.40 25.76 29.45
CA LEU A 7 6.90 25.72 30.81
C LEU A 7 7.09 24.25 31.25
N ILE A 8 8.26 23.97 31.82
CA ILE A 8 8.58 22.75 32.57
C ILE A 8 8.47 23.18 34.04
N ILE A 9 7.40 22.79 34.76
CA ILE A 9 7.12 23.38 36.09
C ILE A 9 6.86 22.33 37.16
N PRO A 10 7.58 22.36 38.29
CA PRO A 10 7.21 21.61 39.50
C PRO A 10 6.13 22.30 40.37
N ASP A 11 5.99 23.64 40.36
CA ASP A 11 4.91 24.38 41.05
C ASP A 11 4.25 25.48 40.17
N LEU A 12 3.01 25.22 39.72
CA LEU A 12 2.24 26.03 38.75
C LEU A 12 1.79 27.42 39.28
N LYS A 13 1.83 27.65 40.60
CA LYS A 13 1.16 28.81 41.25
C LYS A 13 1.80 30.18 40.95
N LEU A 14 3.05 30.24 40.50
CA LEU A 14 3.82 31.49 40.44
C LEU A 14 3.75 32.27 39.10
N TYR A 15 3.20 31.69 38.01
CA TYR A 15 3.40 32.26 36.66
C TYR A 15 2.13 32.49 35.81
N LEU A 16 0.93 32.24 36.33
CA LEU A 16 -0.29 32.28 35.53
C LEU A 16 -1.02 33.63 35.63
N SER A 17 -0.70 34.55 34.71
CA SER A 17 -1.43 35.82 34.54
C SER A 17 -2.88 35.60 34.07
N SER A 18 -3.82 36.41 34.54
CA SER A 18 -5.27 36.35 34.27
C SER A 18 -5.72 36.54 32.82
N GLY A 19 -4.80 36.72 31.86
CA GLY A 19 -5.08 36.88 30.43
C GLY A 19 -4.65 35.71 29.52
N LEU A 20 -4.12 34.61 30.09
CA LEU A 20 -3.59 33.50 29.30
C LEU A 20 -4.73 32.69 28.64
N LYS A 21 -4.71 32.60 27.31
CA LYS A 21 -5.73 31.86 26.52
C LYS A 21 -5.28 30.50 26.01
N LYS A 22 -3.96 30.28 25.88
CA LYS A 22 -3.37 29.03 25.38
C LYS A 22 -2.18 28.65 26.24
N LEU A 23 -2.09 27.39 26.64
CA LEU A 23 -0.99 26.87 27.45
C LEU A 23 -0.52 25.52 26.89
N LYS A 24 0.79 25.36 26.76
CA LYS A 24 1.43 24.06 26.56
C LYS A 24 2.43 23.85 27.70
N ALA A 25 2.27 22.77 28.46
CA ALA A 25 3.10 22.52 29.63
C ALA A 25 3.49 21.05 29.74
N GLU A 26 4.63 20.82 30.37
CA GLU A 26 5.11 19.50 30.76
C GLU A 26 5.20 19.42 32.29
N ILE A 27 4.58 18.40 32.85
CA ILE A 27 4.50 18.12 34.28
C ILE A 27 5.41 16.93 34.57
N PRO A 28 6.59 17.16 35.17
CA PRO A 28 7.53 16.09 35.48
C PRO A 28 6.99 15.16 36.57
N GLY A 29 7.48 13.92 36.57
CA GLY A 29 7.24 12.97 37.66
C GLY A 29 7.92 13.45 38.94
N ALA A 30 7.21 13.40 40.08
CA ALA A 30 7.80 13.70 41.39
C ALA A 30 7.68 12.46 42.27
N SER A 31 8.72 12.16 43.04
CA SER A 31 8.71 11.20 44.13
C SER A 31 8.03 11.84 45.35
N GLY A 32 6.80 11.43 45.65
CA GLY A 32 6.03 11.94 46.78
C GLY A 32 4.54 12.10 46.49
N ALA A 33 3.75 12.41 47.53
CA ALA A 33 2.29 12.47 47.52
C ALA A 33 1.72 13.21 46.29
N THR A 34 0.60 12.71 45.75
CA THR A 34 -0.10 13.27 44.59
C THR A 34 -0.49 14.73 44.83
N LYS A 35 0.33 15.68 44.37
CA LYS A 35 0.00 17.11 44.36
C LYS A 35 -1.12 17.38 43.33
N GLU A 36 -2.12 18.15 43.76
CA GLU A 36 -3.19 18.66 42.92
C GLU A 36 -2.71 19.89 42.11
N ILE A 37 -3.00 19.90 40.80
CA ILE A 37 -2.63 20.99 39.90
C ILE A 37 -3.89 21.60 39.30
N THR A 38 -4.05 22.92 39.44
CA THR A 38 -5.18 23.69 38.90
C THR A 38 -4.70 24.68 37.86
N PHE A 39 -5.50 24.90 36.81
CA PHE A 39 -5.20 25.82 35.71
C PHE A 39 -6.14 27.02 35.68
N PRO A 40 -5.77 28.13 35.01
CA PRO A 40 -6.61 29.32 34.94
C PRO A 40 -7.92 29.07 34.20
N ILE A 41 -9.01 29.56 34.78
CA ILE A 41 -10.37 29.48 34.21
C ILE A 41 -10.46 30.27 32.89
N GLY A 42 -9.55 31.20 32.59
CA GLY A 42 -9.56 31.94 31.32
C GLY A 42 -9.05 31.17 30.08
N LEU A 43 -8.50 29.97 30.27
CA LEU A 43 -7.88 29.19 29.19
C LEU A 43 -8.91 28.69 28.18
N ARG A 44 -8.54 28.71 26.90
CA ARG A 44 -9.31 28.12 25.79
C ARG A 44 -8.63 26.94 25.13
N SER A 45 -7.31 26.81 25.25
CA SER A 45 -6.56 25.70 24.70
C SER A 45 -5.49 25.27 25.68
N LEU A 46 -5.44 23.96 25.94
CA LEU A 46 -4.55 23.36 26.91
C LEU A 46 -3.91 22.11 26.31
N ILE A 47 -2.58 22.07 26.30
CA ILE A 47 -1.79 20.91 25.85
C ILE A 47 -0.88 20.51 27.01
N LEU A 48 -1.01 19.28 27.49
CA LEU A 48 -0.28 18.79 28.64
C LEU A 48 0.48 17.52 28.33
N THR A 49 1.73 17.46 28.78
CA THR A 49 2.50 16.22 28.93
C THR A 49 2.64 15.92 30.42
N VAL A 50 2.26 14.72 30.87
CA VAL A 50 2.26 14.33 32.29
C VAL A 50 3.09 13.06 32.46
N LEU A 51 4.18 13.16 33.22
CA LEU A 51 5.14 12.06 33.41
C LEU A 51 5.04 11.39 34.80
N GLY A 52 4.11 11.82 35.65
CA GLY A 52 3.94 11.38 37.05
C GLY A 52 2.51 11.06 37.43
N GLU A 53 2.29 10.46 38.60
CA GLU A 53 0.96 10.36 39.19
C GLU A 53 0.51 11.72 39.72
N ARG A 54 -0.66 12.19 39.25
CA ARG A 54 -1.18 13.53 39.53
C ARG A 54 -2.70 13.56 39.59
N HIS A 55 -3.21 14.56 40.29
CA HIS A 55 -4.60 15.00 40.21
C HIS A 55 -4.65 16.34 39.47
N LEU A 56 -5.35 16.42 38.34
CA LEU A 56 -5.47 17.65 37.54
C LEU A 56 -6.90 18.17 37.56
N ASN A 57 -7.05 19.46 37.86
CA ASN A 57 -8.32 20.18 37.78
C ASN A 57 -8.37 20.94 36.46
N ILE A 58 -9.03 20.36 35.47
CA ILE A 58 -9.09 20.88 34.11
C ILE A 58 -10.27 21.87 34.00
N PRO A 59 -10.03 23.10 33.50
CA PRO A 59 -11.07 24.11 33.39
C PRO A 59 -12.10 23.73 32.31
N SER A 60 -13.39 23.85 32.62
CA SER A 60 -14.48 23.38 31.76
C SER A 60 -14.76 24.25 30.52
N ASN A 61 -14.20 25.46 30.45
CA ASN A 61 -14.43 26.40 29.35
C ASN A 61 -13.45 26.24 28.18
N LEU A 62 -12.61 25.19 28.20
CA LEU A 62 -11.69 24.87 27.11
C LEU A 62 -12.45 24.58 25.82
N VAL A 63 -11.83 24.97 24.70
CA VAL A 63 -12.25 24.65 23.33
C VAL A 63 -11.40 23.51 22.75
N CYS A 64 -10.13 23.43 23.19
CA CYS A 64 -9.17 22.41 22.76
C CYS A 64 -8.42 21.86 23.98
N LEU A 65 -8.36 20.54 24.10
CA LEU A 65 -7.65 19.85 25.17
C LEU A 65 -6.83 18.69 24.60
N HIS A 66 -5.51 18.74 24.72
CA HIS A 66 -4.62 17.65 24.37
C HIS A 66 -3.91 17.14 25.61
N LEU A 67 -4.06 15.85 25.92
CA LEU A 67 -3.45 15.20 27.07
C LEU A 67 -2.52 14.10 26.58
N HIS A 68 -1.25 14.20 26.93
CA HIS A 68 -0.26 13.14 26.78
C HIS A 68 0.19 12.69 28.16
N VAL A 69 -0.11 11.44 28.50
CA VAL A 69 0.09 10.85 29.81
C VAL A 69 1.02 9.67 29.64
N GLY A 70 2.14 9.70 30.35
CA GLY A 70 3.13 8.63 30.36
C GLY A 70 2.60 7.33 30.99
N ARG A 71 3.50 6.49 31.51
CA ARG A 71 3.15 5.17 32.06
C ARG A 71 2.53 5.23 33.47
N THR A 72 1.90 6.33 33.84
CA THR A 72 1.42 6.63 35.19
C THR A 72 -0.11 6.60 35.27
N LYS A 73 -0.63 6.54 36.50
CA LYS A 73 -2.05 6.80 36.77
C LYS A 73 -2.28 8.32 36.78
N LEU A 74 -3.39 8.76 36.22
CA LEU A 74 -3.80 10.15 36.25
C LEU A 74 -5.23 10.20 36.77
N SER A 75 -5.50 11.13 37.70
CA SER A 75 -6.86 11.47 38.10
C SER A 75 -7.21 12.84 37.52
N LEU A 76 -8.36 12.92 36.87
CA LEU A 76 -8.88 14.13 36.25
C LEU A 76 -10.14 14.54 36.99
N SER A 77 -10.20 15.79 37.41
CA SER A 77 -11.48 16.44 37.73
C SER A 77 -11.77 17.46 36.64
N SER A 78 -12.88 17.24 35.95
CA SER A 78 -13.44 18.17 34.98
C SER A 78 -14.94 18.19 35.15
N GLY A 79 -15.52 19.39 35.16
CA GLY A 79 -16.97 19.53 34.97
C GLY A 79 -17.36 19.24 33.52
N ILE A 80 -18.64 19.45 33.19
CA ILE A 80 -19.14 19.34 31.82
C ILE A 80 -18.47 20.40 30.93
N MET A 81 -17.76 19.97 29.91
CA MET A 81 -16.95 20.80 29.01
C MET A 81 -17.76 21.19 27.75
N VAL A 82 -18.79 22.00 27.93
CA VAL A 82 -19.75 22.35 26.84
C VAL A 82 -19.12 23.07 25.64
N ASN A 83 -17.96 23.71 25.83
CA ASN A 83 -17.27 24.45 24.76
C ASN A 83 -16.19 23.63 24.05
N LEU A 84 -15.90 22.42 24.54
CA LEU A 84 -14.82 21.59 24.02
C LEU A 84 -15.22 21.03 22.65
N LYS A 85 -14.45 21.38 21.63
CA LYS A 85 -14.64 20.95 20.23
C LYS A 85 -13.58 19.95 19.79
N ASP A 86 -12.36 20.08 20.30
CA ASP A 86 -11.23 19.23 19.93
C ASP A 86 -10.58 18.59 21.16
N LEU A 87 -10.51 17.26 21.15
CA LEU A 87 -9.94 16.46 22.23
C LEU A 87 -8.92 15.49 21.66
N SER A 88 -7.71 15.49 22.22
CA SER A 88 -6.68 14.51 21.92
C SER A 88 -6.23 13.86 23.22
N ILE A 89 -6.29 12.53 23.29
CA ILE A 89 -5.87 11.76 24.45
C ILE A 89 -4.83 10.75 24.02
N SER A 90 -3.68 10.82 24.68
CA SER A 90 -2.66 9.81 24.65
C SER A 90 -2.38 9.38 26.08
N TRP A 91 -2.87 8.20 26.45
CA TRP A 91 -2.81 7.73 27.81
C TRP A 91 -2.66 6.22 27.84
N ASN A 92 -1.42 5.78 28.07
CA ASN A 92 -1.03 4.39 27.94
C ASN A 92 -1.94 3.45 28.75
N LYS A 93 -2.13 3.74 30.05
CA LYS A 93 -2.86 2.90 31.02
C LYS A 93 -4.39 3.05 31.02
N LEU A 94 -4.96 3.90 30.16
CA LEU A 94 -6.40 4.10 30.08
C LEU A 94 -7.10 2.80 29.63
N ARG A 95 -8.07 2.30 30.41
CA ARG A 95 -8.80 1.06 30.07
C ARG A 95 -10.20 1.28 29.52
N SER A 96 -10.88 2.30 30.04
CA SER A 96 -12.18 2.75 29.57
C SER A 96 -12.14 4.26 29.34
N PHE A 97 -12.80 4.75 28.29
CA PHE A 97 -12.91 6.19 28.05
C PHE A 97 -13.64 6.90 29.21
N ALA A 98 -14.50 6.18 29.95
CA ALA A 98 -15.16 6.69 31.16
C ALA A 98 -14.18 7.15 32.24
N GLU A 99 -13.00 6.51 32.35
CA GLU A 99 -11.96 6.84 33.35
C GLU A 99 -11.38 8.25 33.15
N THR A 100 -11.58 8.85 31.97
CA THR A 100 -11.15 10.23 31.73
C THR A 100 -11.98 11.24 32.52
N GLY A 101 -13.23 10.90 32.88
CA GLY A 101 -14.18 11.83 33.51
C GLY A 101 -14.60 13.00 32.61
N ILE A 102 -14.19 13.03 31.34
CA ILE A 102 -14.46 14.13 30.42
C ILE A 102 -15.86 13.95 29.83
N ILE A 103 -16.73 14.91 30.09
CA ILE A 103 -18.07 15.00 29.50
C ILE A 103 -18.10 16.20 28.55
N ALA A 104 -18.04 15.94 27.24
CA ALA A 104 -17.95 16.97 26.20
C ALA A 104 -19.06 16.80 25.15
N PRO A 105 -20.28 17.32 25.39
CA PRO A 105 -21.45 17.06 24.55
C PRO A 105 -21.40 17.72 23.15
N ASN A 106 -20.50 18.69 22.94
CA ASN A 106 -20.33 19.41 21.67
C ASN A 106 -18.99 19.08 20.99
N LEU A 107 -18.41 17.93 21.30
CA LEU A 107 -17.15 17.51 20.71
C LEU A 107 -17.31 17.27 19.20
N GLU A 108 -16.43 17.88 18.40
CA GLU A 108 -16.43 17.80 16.94
C GLU A 108 -15.28 16.91 16.44
N SER A 109 -14.14 16.88 17.16
CA SER A 109 -12.93 16.13 16.82
C SER A 109 -12.40 15.36 18.03
N LEU A 110 -12.13 14.07 17.84
CA LEU A 110 -11.54 13.18 18.84
C LEU A 110 -10.34 12.44 18.25
N ASN A 111 -9.21 12.53 18.94
CA ASN A 111 -7.99 11.79 18.62
C ASN A 111 -7.59 10.91 19.82
N ILE A 112 -7.46 9.61 19.60
CA ILE A 112 -6.97 8.64 20.58
C ILE A 112 -5.63 8.11 20.08
N VAL A 113 -4.55 8.30 20.83
CA VAL A 113 -3.19 8.04 20.36
C VAL A 113 -2.39 7.27 21.41
N ASP A 114 -1.83 6.12 21.07
CA ASP A 114 -1.00 5.31 21.98
C ASP A 114 -1.73 4.91 23.30
N CYS A 115 -3.05 4.74 23.25
CA CYS A 115 -3.89 4.25 24.35
C CYS A 115 -3.98 2.72 24.30
N TYR A 116 -2.85 2.06 24.59
CA TYR A 116 -2.69 0.63 24.34
C TYR A 116 -3.64 -0.30 25.12
N TYR A 117 -4.19 0.14 26.24
CA TYR A 117 -5.10 -0.68 27.06
C TYR A 117 -6.57 -0.27 26.94
N LEU A 118 -6.92 0.69 26.07
CA LEU A 118 -8.28 1.20 25.94
C LEU A 118 -9.15 0.19 25.19
N MET A 119 -9.96 -0.55 25.96
CA MET A 119 -10.83 -1.61 25.45
C MET A 119 -12.31 -1.21 25.46
N ASP A 120 -12.69 -0.28 26.34
CA ASP A 120 -14.07 0.16 26.48
C ASP A 120 -14.26 1.61 25.97
N TYR A 121 -15.02 1.71 24.88
CA TYR A 121 -15.39 2.96 24.22
C TYR A 121 -16.86 3.35 24.44
N THR A 122 -17.61 2.62 25.27
CA THR A 122 -19.09 2.73 25.37
C THR A 122 -19.58 4.16 25.66
N THR A 123 -18.88 4.90 26.51
CA THR A 123 -19.26 6.29 26.86
C THR A 123 -19.16 7.25 25.67
N LEU A 124 -18.39 6.94 24.63
CA LEU A 124 -18.33 7.75 23.42
C LEU A 124 -19.63 7.75 22.62
N LYS A 125 -20.55 6.80 22.83
CA LYS A 125 -21.87 6.81 22.19
C LYS A 125 -22.66 8.10 22.50
N SER A 126 -22.31 8.80 23.59
CA SER A 126 -22.89 10.10 23.95
C SER A 126 -22.38 11.28 23.10
N SER A 127 -21.27 11.12 22.36
CA SER A 127 -20.63 12.15 21.54
C SER A 127 -21.26 12.23 20.14
N TRP A 128 -22.57 12.46 20.07
CA TRP A 128 -23.35 12.39 18.82
C TRP A 128 -22.97 13.45 17.77
N LYS A 129 -22.39 14.59 18.19
CA LYS A 129 -21.94 15.68 17.29
C LYS A 129 -20.55 15.48 16.67
N LEU A 130 -19.89 14.36 16.98
CA LEU A 130 -18.54 14.09 16.52
C LEU A 130 -18.50 14.01 14.99
N GLN A 131 -17.64 14.81 14.37
CA GLN A 131 -17.46 14.88 12.91
C GLN A 131 -16.20 14.15 12.45
N SER A 132 -15.15 14.15 13.28
CA SER A 132 -13.90 13.48 13.01
C SER A 132 -13.46 12.61 14.18
N PHE A 133 -13.11 11.36 13.89
CA PHE A 133 -12.61 10.43 14.89
C PHE A 133 -11.38 9.68 14.38
N THR A 134 -10.26 9.86 15.07
CA THR A 134 -9.00 9.22 14.72
C THR A 134 -8.47 8.39 15.88
N ILE A 135 -8.01 7.18 15.56
CA ILE A 135 -7.38 6.25 16.49
C ILE A 135 -6.02 5.85 15.92
N ILE A 136 -4.97 6.06 16.70
CA ILE A 136 -3.58 5.75 16.33
C ILE A 136 -2.98 4.85 17.42
N ASN A 137 -2.36 3.73 17.02
CA ASN A 137 -1.69 2.78 17.90
C ASN A 137 -2.49 2.42 19.16
N SER A 138 -3.80 2.25 19.02
CA SER A 138 -4.71 1.85 20.10
C SER A 138 -5.62 0.73 19.59
N PRO A 139 -6.25 -0.06 20.48
CA PRO A 139 -7.20 -1.10 20.06
C PRO A 139 -8.31 -0.54 19.17
N TYR A 140 -8.63 -1.22 18.07
CA TYR A 140 -9.82 -0.90 17.28
C TYR A 140 -11.09 -1.02 18.15
N PRO A 141 -12.05 -0.07 18.05
CA PRO A 141 -13.20 0.00 18.95
C PRO A 141 -14.32 -0.97 18.51
N ILE A 142 -14.12 -2.27 18.70
CA ILE A 142 -15.14 -3.27 18.32
C ILE A 142 -16.44 -3.04 19.10
N GLY A 143 -17.57 -3.09 18.41
CA GLY A 143 -18.90 -2.89 18.99
C GLY A 143 -19.26 -1.43 19.28
N LEU A 144 -18.36 -0.48 19.01
CA LEU A 144 -18.68 0.95 19.12
C LEU A 144 -19.63 1.39 18.01
N PHE A 145 -19.39 0.91 16.79
CA PHE A 145 -20.16 1.29 15.61
C PHE A 145 -21.28 0.30 15.32
N ASP A 146 -22.42 0.87 14.96
CA ASP A 146 -23.60 0.24 14.39
C ASP A 146 -24.21 1.17 13.32
N GLU A 147 -25.28 0.72 12.64
CA GLU A 147 -25.93 1.44 11.53
C GLU A 147 -26.51 2.82 11.93
N THR A 148 -26.65 3.09 13.22
CA THR A 148 -27.24 4.33 13.77
C THR A 148 -26.23 5.19 14.54
N SER A 149 -25.07 4.62 14.86
CA SER A 149 -24.04 5.25 15.65
C SER A 149 -23.40 6.46 14.94
N PHE A 150 -23.10 7.51 15.70
CA PHE A 150 -22.39 8.71 15.24
C PHE A 150 -22.92 9.30 13.91
N PRO A 151 -24.18 9.76 13.85
CA PRO A 151 -24.82 10.20 12.61
C PRO A 151 -24.16 11.43 11.97
N HIS A 152 -23.33 12.18 12.72
CA HIS A 152 -22.61 13.34 12.21
C HIS A 152 -21.15 13.05 11.84
N LEU A 153 -20.68 11.80 12.00
CA LEU A 153 -19.29 11.45 11.71
C LEU A 153 -19.07 11.40 10.20
N VAL A 154 -18.16 12.26 9.74
CA VAL A 154 -17.78 12.41 8.33
C VAL A 154 -16.44 11.73 8.05
N ASP A 155 -15.52 11.78 9.02
CA ASP A 155 -14.15 11.30 8.90
C ASP A 155 -13.81 10.28 9.99
N PHE A 156 -13.41 9.08 9.57
CA PHE A 156 -12.91 8.04 10.48
C PHE A 156 -11.56 7.50 10.00
N SER A 157 -10.57 7.52 10.89
CA SER A 157 -9.22 7.05 10.61
C SER A 157 -8.71 6.14 11.73
N TYR A 158 -8.41 4.88 11.40
CA TYR A 158 -7.71 3.94 12.27
C TYR A 158 -6.31 3.64 11.72
N LYS A 159 -5.26 3.81 12.54
CA LYS A 159 -3.86 3.59 12.12
C LYS A 159 -3.03 2.86 13.16
N GLU A 160 -2.57 1.67 12.82
CA GLU A 160 -1.59 0.90 13.56
C GLU A 160 -0.22 1.01 12.89
N VAL A 161 0.64 1.90 13.39
CA VAL A 161 1.94 2.21 12.78
C VAL A 161 3.09 1.51 13.51
N ASN A 162 3.05 1.45 14.85
CA ASN A 162 4.18 1.04 15.70
C ASN A 162 3.83 -0.02 16.78
N ALA A 163 2.78 -0.82 16.60
CA ALA A 163 2.22 -1.67 17.66
C ALA A 163 2.99 -2.97 18.01
N LYS A 164 4.27 -3.09 17.61
CA LYS A 164 5.07 -4.34 17.69
C LYS A 164 5.09 -5.01 19.07
N ASN A 165 4.86 -4.26 20.16
CA ASN A 165 4.91 -4.78 21.53
C ASN A 165 3.53 -4.96 22.21
N TYR A 166 2.43 -4.49 21.61
CA TYR A 166 1.09 -4.51 22.24
C TYR A 166 0.10 -5.41 21.51
N HIS A 167 0.45 -5.90 20.31
CA HIS A 167 -0.39 -6.80 19.53
C HIS A 167 -0.80 -8.07 20.29
N LYS A 168 0.08 -8.67 21.12
CA LYS A 168 -0.28 -9.86 21.93
C LYS A 168 -1.43 -9.59 22.92
N VAL A 169 -1.47 -8.40 23.51
CA VAL A 169 -2.53 -8.00 24.44
C VAL A 169 -3.85 -7.81 23.69
N TRP A 170 -3.75 -7.22 22.50
CA TRP A 170 -4.88 -6.96 21.64
C TRP A 170 -5.43 -8.25 21.03
N SER A 171 -4.59 -9.17 20.57
CA SER A 171 -5.00 -10.38 19.86
C SER A 171 -5.80 -11.34 20.74
N VAL A 172 -5.40 -11.55 22.00
CA VAL A 172 -6.15 -12.41 22.94
C VAL A 172 -7.54 -11.81 23.23
N SER A 173 -7.59 -10.49 23.42
CA SER A 173 -8.84 -9.78 23.67
C SER A 173 -9.73 -9.77 22.42
N PHE A 174 -9.12 -9.59 21.24
CA PHE A 174 -9.81 -9.57 19.97
C PHE A 174 -10.35 -10.93 19.55
N ASN A 175 -9.66 -12.04 19.82
CA ASN A 175 -10.17 -13.36 19.48
C ASN A 175 -11.48 -13.66 20.23
N ARG A 176 -11.53 -13.32 21.53
CA ARG A 176 -12.74 -13.47 22.36
C ARG A 176 -13.90 -12.60 21.87
N ILE A 177 -13.59 -11.37 21.46
CA ILE A 177 -14.60 -10.43 20.96
C ILE A 177 -15.03 -10.85 19.53
N HIS A 178 -14.11 -11.28 18.68
CA HIS A 178 -14.36 -11.66 17.29
C HIS A 178 -15.39 -12.78 17.15
N GLU A 179 -15.33 -13.81 18.00
CA GLU A 179 -16.32 -14.90 18.06
C GLU A 179 -17.75 -14.38 18.28
N SER A 180 -17.91 -13.19 18.89
CA SER A 180 -19.21 -12.58 19.17
C SER A 180 -19.75 -11.69 18.03
N PHE A 181 -18.93 -11.25 17.08
CA PHE A 181 -19.32 -10.27 16.04
C PHE A 181 -19.35 -10.84 14.61
N ASN A 182 -19.31 -12.16 14.44
CA ASN A 182 -19.39 -12.83 13.14
C ASN A 182 -18.44 -12.28 12.06
N SER A 183 -17.29 -11.71 12.47
CA SER A 183 -16.30 -11.06 11.59
C SER A 183 -16.79 -9.84 10.79
N GLN A 184 -17.89 -9.19 11.18
CA GLN A 184 -18.42 -8.01 10.48
C GLN A 184 -17.96 -6.70 11.14
N LEU A 185 -17.56 -5.72 10.34
CA LEU A 185 -17.23 -4.37 10.79
C LEU A 185 -18.21 -3.36 10.21
N PHE A 186 -18.93 -2.69 11.11
CA PHE A 186 -19.86 -1.62 10.80
C PHE A 186 -19.18 -0.25 10.89
N PHE A 187 -19.70 0.70 10.13
CA PHE A 187 -19.26 2.09 10.14
C PHE A 187 -20.48 3.01 10.19
N PRO A 188 -20.32 4.24 10.73
CA PRO A 188 -21.40 5.23 10.75
C PRO A 188 -21.98 5.52 9.36
N PRO A 189 -23.30 5.75 9.24
CA PRO A 189 -24.01 5.77 7.95
C PRO A 189 -23.64 6.96 7.06
N ASN A 190 -23.28 8.11 7.65
CA ASN A 190 -22.98 9.35 6.95
C ASN A 190 -21.49 9.59 6.70
N LEU A 191 -20.68 8.55 6.89
CA LEU A 191 -19.23 8.63 6.73
C LEU A 191 -18.86 8.88 5.26
N LYS A 192 -18.02 9.90 5.03
CA LYS A 192 -17.49 10.23 3.70
C LYS A 192 -16.07 9.71 3.50
N ASN A 193 -15.25 9.73 4.55
CA ASN A 193 -13.85 9.35 4.48
C ASN A 193 -13.54 8.22 5.48
N LEU A 194 -13.11 7.08 4.95
CA LEU A 194 -12.71 5.92 5.73
C LEU A 194 -11.26 5.56 5.45
N THR A 195 -10.41 5.68 6.47
CA THR A 195 -9.01 5.21 6.41
C THR A 195 -8.76 4.15 7.46
N LEU A 196 -8.34 2.97 7.02
CA LEU A 196 -7.99 1.85 7.87
C LEU A 196 -6.58 1.40 7.51
N TYR A 197 -5.65 1.56 8.44
CA TYR A 197 -4.28 1.07 8.34
C TYR A 197 -4.03 0.09 9.47
N GLY A 198 -4.08 -1.19 9.14
CA GLY A 198 -3.91 -2.29 10.08
C GLY A 198 -2.45 -2.69 10.27
N GLY A 199 -2.15 -3.30 11.40
CA GLY A 199 -0.91 -4.01 11.65
C GLY A 199 -1.17 -5.50 11.73
N GLU A 200 -0.74 -6.15 12.79
CA GLU A 200 -0.75 -7.62 12.85
C GLU A 200 -2.16 -8.20 13.09
N PHE A 201 -3.04 -7.52 13.84
CA PHE A 201 -4.38 -8.08 14.14
C PHE A 201 -5.27 -8.07 12.89
N ALA A 202 -5.13 -7.03 12.07
CA ALA A 202 -5.85 -6.86 10.83
C ALA A 202 -5.46 -7.90 9.78
N LYS A 203 -4.28 -8.54 9.92
CA LYS A 203 -3.81 -9.61 9.05
C LYS A 203 -4.29 -11.00 9.48
N SER A 204 -4.45 -11.23 10.79
CA SER A 204 -4.80 -12.55 11.31
C SER A 204 -6.26 -12.91 11.07
N ILE A 205 -7.16 -11.94 11.18
CA ILE A 205 -8.61 -12.13 11.11
C ILE A 205 -9.15 -11.58 9.78
N GLY A 206 -9.96 -12.37 9.08
CA GLY A 206 -10.65 -11.92 7.87
C GLY A 206 -11.95 -11.20 8.20
N PHE A 207 -12.07 -9.91 7.87
CA PHE A 207 -13.26 -9.11 8.13
C PHE A 207 -14.13 -8.91 6.90
N VAL A 208 -15.44 -8.87 7.11
CA VAL A 208 -16.44 -8.37 6.16
C VAL A 208 -16.72 -6.91 6.49
N PHE A 209 -16.49 -6.02 5.53
CA PHE A 209 -16.68 -4.58 5.70
C PHE A 209 -18.08 -4.17 5.23
N MET A 210 -18.90 -3.66 6.14
CA MET A 210 -20.20 -3.08 5.82
C MET A 210 -20.01 -1.60 5.48
N LEU A 211 -19.60 -1.34 4.24
CA LEU A 211 -19.24 0.02 3.80
C LEU A 211 -20.48 0.92 3.73
N PRO A 212 -20.40 2.16 4.26
CA PRO A 212 -21.52 3.09 4.26
C PRO A 212 -21.79 3.63 2.83
N PRO A 213 -23.05 3.96 2.51
CA PRO A 213 -23.45 4.29 1.14
C PRO A 213 -22.92 5.65 0.65
N LEU A 214 -22.70 6.60 1.55
CA LEU A 214 -22.25 7.98 1.24
C LEU A 214 -20.73 8.12 1.16
N LEU A 215 -20.00 6.99 1.17
CA LEU A 215 -18.55 7.01 1.21
C LEU A 215 -17.97 7.57 -0.10
N GLU A 216 -17.13 8.59 0.03
CA GLU A 216 -16.43 9.27 -1.08
C GLU A 216 -14.98 8.75 -1.20
N LYS A 217 -14.34 8.40 -0.06
CA LYS A 217 -12.96 7.90 -0.01
C LYS A 217 -12.81 6.66 0.85
N LEU A 218 -12.19 5.63 0.28
CA LEU A 218 -11.94 4.35 0.94
C LEU A 218 -10.47 3.95 0.85
N HIS A 219 -9.76 4.03 1.97
CA HIS A 219 -8.37 3.60 2.08
C HIS A 219 -8.26 2.42 3.06
N ILE A 220 -7.90 1.24 2.57
CA ILE A 220 -7.67 0.04 3.40
C ILE A 220 -6.26 -0.46 3.17
N HIS A 221 -5.48 -0.55 4.24
CA HIS A 221 -4.09 -1.00 4.23
C HIS A 221 -3.88 -2.12 5.24
N ASN A 222 -3.20 -3.20 4.84
CA ASN A 222 -2.82 -4.34 5.67
C ASN A 222 -3.97 -5.07 6.38
N PHE A 223 -5.21 -4.97 5.87
CA PHE A 223 -6.34 -5.78 6.34
C PHE A 223 -6.53 -7.01 5.47
N ARG A 224 -6.81 -8.16 6.10
CA ARG A 224 -7.28 -9.35 5.42
C ARG A 224 -8.78 -9.18 5.13
N LEU A 225 -9.10 -9.01 3.85
CA LEU A 225 -10.48 -8.95 3.39
C LEU A 225 -11.06 -10.37 3.35
N LYS A 226 -12.13 -10.62 4.11
CA LYS A 226 -13.02 -11.76 3.85
C LYS A 226 -13.99 -11.27 2.77
N PHE A 227 -13.96 -11.89 1.60
CA PHE A 227 -14.82 -11.49 0.47
C PHE A 227 -16.28 -11.71 0.86
N PRO A 228 -17.03 -10.60 1.02
CA PRO A 228 -18.13 -10.33 0.11
C PRO A 228 -18.22 -8.83 -0.23
N ILE A 229 -17.12 -8.20 -0.69
CA ILE A 229 -17.26 -6.93 -1.43
C ILE A 229 -17.87 -7.29 -2.78
N THR A 230 -19.19 -7.42 -2.81
CA THR A 230 -19.95 -7.70 -4.03
C THR A 230 -20.11 -6.41 -4.83
N LYS A 231 -20.24 -5.26 -4.15
CA LYS A 231 -20.41 -3.94 -4.76
C LYS A 231 -19.70 -2.86 -3.94
N PHE A 232 -19.10 -1.90 -4.64
CA PHE A 232 -18.62 -0.66 -4.03
C PHE A 232 -19.78 0.33 -3.84
N PRO A 233 -19.75 1.17 -2.78
CA PRO A 233 -20.64 2.33 -2.68
C PRO A 233 -20.57 3.23 -3.93
N GLN A 234 -21.71 3.76 -4.36
CA GLN A 234 -21.83 4.45 -5.66
C GLN A 234 -21.14 5.82 -5.71
N HIS A 235 -20.93 6.45 -4.56
CA HIS A 235 -20.34 7.79 -4.43
C HIS A 235 -18.82 7.80 -4.27
N LEU A 236 -18.17 6.63 -4.31
CA LEU A 236 -16.73 6.56 -4.13
C LEU A 236 -15.99 7.24 -5.30
N GLU A 237 -15.18 8.24 -4.96
CA GLU A 237 -14.28 8.93 -5.88
C GLU A 237 -12.87 8.34 -5.83
N GLU A 238 -12.43 7.88 -4.66
CA GLU A 238 -11.07 7.38 -4.41
C GLU A 238 -11.10 6.03 -3.67
N ILE A 239 -10.50 5.02 -4.29
CA ILE A 239 -10.40 3.65 -3.75
C ILE A 239 -8.92 3.26 -3.70
N ILE A 240 -8.41 3.03 -2.49
CA ILE A 240 -7.06 2.54 -2.26
C ILE A 240 -7.11 1.29 -1.39
N LEU A 241 -6.81 0.14 -1.99
CA LEU A 241 -6.73 -1.15 -1.33
C LEU A 241 -5.28 -1.64 -1.38
N LYS A 242 -4.59 -1.64 -0.25
CA LYS A 242 -3.25 -2.19 -0.07
C LYS A 242 -3.31 -3.38 0.89
N VAL A 243 -3.74 -4.53 0.41
CA VAL A 243 -4.18 -5.67 1.25
C VAL A 243 -3.42 -6.95 0.92
N PRO A 244 -3.41 -8.00 1.76
CA PRO A 244 -2.65 -9.22 1.46
C PRO A 244 -3.10 -9.93 0.18
N ALA A 245 -4.41 -10.03 -0.07
CA ALA A 245 -4.95 -10.70 -1.25
C ALA A 245 -6.27 -10.06 -1.71
N VAL A 246 -6.50 -10.03 -3.03
CA VAL A 246 -7.76 -9.58 -3.64
C VAL A 246 -8.27 -10.59 -4.67
N TYR A 247 -9.55 -10.95 -4.56
CA TYR A 247 -10.27 -11.79 -5.51
C TYR A 247 -11.40 -10.96 -6.13
N ILE A 248 -11.26 -10.62 -7.40
CA ILE A 248 -12.26 -9.86 -8.15
C ILE A 248 -13.20 -10.90 -8.78
N LEU A 249 -14.39 -11.00 -8.20
CA LEU A 249 -15.46 -11.91 -8.61
C LEU A 249 -16.37 -11.24 -9.65
N ASN A 250 -17.24 -12.04 -10.26
CA ASN A 250 -18.30 -11.54 -11.13
C ASN A 250 -19.13 -10.49 -10.35
N GLU A 251 -19.57 -9.44 -11.03
CA GLU A 251 -20.35 -8.29 -10.50
C GLU A 251 -19.60 -7.11 -9.90
N LEU A 252 -18.31 -7.24 -9.53
CA LEU A 252 -17.60 -6.10 -8.94
C LEU A 252 -17.28 -5.04 -10.02
N ARG A 253 -18.02 -3.92 -9.97
CA ARG A 253 -17.87 -2.77 -10.86
C ARG A 253 -17.25 -1.59 -10.14
N ILE A 254 -16.44 -0.81 -10.85
CA ILE A 254 -15.93 0.45 -10.35
C ILE A 254 -17.09 1.47 -10.32
N PRO A 255 -17.28 2.22 -9.22
CA PRO A 255 -18.35 3.22 -9.11
C PRO A 255 -18.27 4.32 -10.16
N PRO A 256 -19.41 4.86 -10.64
CA PRO A 256 -19.43 5.90 -11.69
C PRO A 256 -18.64 7.17 -11.37
N GLN A 257 -18.52 7.52 -10.08
CA GLN A 257 -17.83 8.73 -9.62
C GLN A 257 -16.33 8.52 -9.37
N ALA A 258 -15.84 7.28 -9.51
CA ALA A 258 -14.46 6.94 -9.20
C ALA A 258 -13.49 7.58 -10.20
N LYS A 259 -12.54 8.35 -9.67
CA LYS A 259 -11.44 8.97 -10.42
C LYS A 259 -10.14 8.19 -10.25
N THR A 260 -9.92 7.65 -9.05
CA THR A 260 -8.68 6.92 -8.71
C THR A 260 -8.99 5.57 -8.08
N VAL A 261 -8.47 4.50 -8.69
CA VAL A 261 -8.53 3.15 -8.15
C VAL A 261 -7.12 2.56 -8.07
N VAL A 262 -6.68 2.21 -6.87
CA VAL A 262 -5.40 1.59 -6.58
C VAL A 262 -5.63 0.30 -5.81
N ILE A 263 -5.28 -0.83 -6.41
CA ILE A 263 -5.31 -2.15 -5.79
C ILE A 263 -3.89 -2.71 -5.80
N GLU A 264 -3.29 -2.82 -4.62
CA GLU A 264 -1.98 -3.38 -4.37
C GLU A 264 -2.12 -4.56 -3.41
N ALA A 265 -1.71 -5.75 -3.83
CA ALA A 265 -1.80 -6.93 -2.97
C ALA A 265 -0.74 -7.98 -3.29
N LYS A 266 -0.44 -8.88 -2.35
CA LYS A 266 0.47 -10.01 -2.65
C LYS A 266 -0.08 -10.87 -3.77
N LYS A 267 -1.39 -11.12 -3.74
CA LYS A 267 -2.12 -11.89 -4.75
C LYS A 267 -3.32 -11.09 -5.26
N ILE A 268 -3.45 -10.93 -6.57
CA ILE A 268 -4.65 -10.38 -7.21
C ILE A 268 -5.16 -11.41 -8.22
N VAL A 269 -6.41 -11.86 -8.07
CA VAL A 269 -7.03 -12.82 -8.98
C VAL A 269 -8.29 -12.24 -9.56
N PHE A 270 -8.34 -12.14 -10.88
CA PHE A 270 -9.56 -11.84 -11.62
C PHE A 270 -10.21 -13.15 -12.05
N ARG A 271 -11.43 -13.38 -11.57
CA ARG A 271 -12.29 -14.48 -12.05
C ARG A 271 -13.23 -14.03 -13.17
N CYS A 272 -13.34 -12.72 -13.39
CA CYS A 272 -14.13 -12.10 -14.44
C CYS A 272 -13.34 -10.97 -15.09
N MET A 273 -13.54 -10.77 -16.39
CA MET A 273 -12.96 -9.64 -17.13
C MET A 273 -13.89 -8.42 -17.21
N ASP A 274 -15.16 -8.52 -16.80
CA ASP A 274 -16.15 -7.41 -16.82
C ASP A 274 -15.66 -6.16 -16.11
N PHE A 275 -14.80 -6.33 -15.10
CA PHE A 275 -14.09 -5.24 -14.42
C PHE A 275 -13.43 -4.25 -15.39
N PHE A 276 -12.86 -4.73 -16.51
CA PHE A 276 -12.19 -3.89 -17.50
C PHE A 276 -13.13 -3.33 -18.57
N TYR A 277 -14.36 -3.83 -18.68
CA TYR A 277 -15.29 -3.44 -19.74
C TYR A 277 -16.34 -2.43 -19.30
N ASP A 278 -16.58 -2.30 -17.99
CA ASP A 278 -17.52 -1.36 -17.40
C ASP A 278 -16.81 -0.24 -16.62
N LEU A 279 -15.66 0.23 -17.13
CA LEU A 279 -14.89 1.32 -16.52
C LEU A 279 -15.64 2.67 -16.69
N PRO A 280 -15.72 3.52 -15.65
CA PRO A 280 -16.45 4.78 -15.74
C PRO A 280 -15.69 5.84 -16.54
N GLU A 281 -16.42 6.65 -17.31
CA GLU A 281 -15.85 7.73 -18.15
C GLU A 281 -15.12 8.84 -17.39
N GLY A 282 -15.27 8.91 -16.06
CA GLY A 282 -14.53 9.83 -15.20
C GLY A 282 -13.24 9.25 -14.60
N LEU A 283 -12.90 7.99 -14.88
CA LEU A 283 -11.73 7.33 -14.29
C LEU A 283 -10.44 7.93 -14.86
N GLU A 284 -9.61 8.50 -14.00
CA GLU A 284 -8.34 9.13 -14.40
C GLU A 284 -7.15 8.17 -14.21
N LYS A 285 -7.20 7.33 -13.16
CA LYS A 285 -6.09 6.45 -12.76
C LYS A 285 -6.55 5.07 -12.31
N LEU A 286 -5.95 4.04 -12.92
CA LEU A 286 -6.06 2.64 -12.49
C LEU A 286 -4.68 2.06 -12.20
N THR A 287 -4.48 1.57 -10.98
CA THR A 287 -3.28 0.84 -10.57
C THR A 287 -3.65 -0.52 -10.04
N LEU A 288 -3.17 -1.56 -10.72
CA LEU A 288 -3.27 -2.95 -10.28
C LEU A 288 -1.84 -3.47 -10.08
N HIS A 289 -1.46 -3.71 -8.84
CA HIS A 289 -0.12 -4.12 -8.46
C HIS A 289 -0.16 -5.41 -7.63
N ALA A 290 0.09 -6.54 -8.28
CA ALA A 290 0.36 -7.77 -7.56
C ALA A 290 1.84 -7.82 -7.14
N ILE A 291 2.14 -7.99 -5.86
CA ILE A 291 3.51 -8.05 -5.34
C ILE A 291 4.14 -9.41 -5.66
N ASN A 292 3.39 -10.51 -5.51
CA ASN A 292 3.89 -11.86 -5.81
C ASN A 292 3.31 -12.34 -7.15
N GLN A 293 1.99 -12.38 -7.24
CA GLN A 293 1.29 -12.99 -8.38
C GLN A 293 -0.06 -12.33 -8.68
N GLY A 294 -0.21 -11.87 -9.92
CA GLY A 294 -1.49 -11.51 -10.51
C GLY A 294 -1.97 -12.63 -11.44
N LYS A 295 -3.25 -12.99 -11.38
CA LYS A 295 -3.90 -13.89 -12.33
C LYS A 295 -5.02 -13.13 -13.05
N ILE A 296 -4.93 -13.04 -14.36
CA ILE A 296 -6.00 -12.56 -15.24
C ILE A 296 -6.36 -13.64 -16.26
N LEU A 297 -7.65 -13.81 -16.52
CA LEU A 297 -8.13 -14.66 -17.60
C LEU A 297 -7.82 -13.99 -18.96
N PRO A 298 -7.88 -14.74 -20.07
CA PRO A 298 -7.84 -14.16 -21.40
C PRO A 298 -8.94 -13.11 -21.59
N PHE A 299 -8.63 -12.03 -22.31
CA PHE A 299 -9.61 -11.00 -22.65
C PHE A 299 -10.47 -11.47 -23.83
N PRO A 300 -11.81 -11.61 -23.67
CA PRO A 300 -12.67 -11.99 -24.79
C PRO A 300 -12.64 -10.94 -25.91
N ARG A 301 -12.66 -9.65 -25.53
CA ARG A 301 -12.69 -8.52 -26.47
C ARG A 301 -11.66 -7.45 -26.13
N ARG A 302 -11.42 -6.54 -27.07
CA ARG A 302 -10.55 -5.37 -26.86
C ARG A 302 -11.14 -4.48 -25.76
N ILE A 303 -10.28 -3.98 -24.89
CA ILE A 303 -10.68 -3.03 -23.83
C ILE A 303 -10.94 -1.67 -24.45
N LYS A 304 -12.01 -1.00 -24.02
CA LYS A 304 -12.23 0.42 -24.29
C LYS A 304 -11.87 1.20 -23.03
N TRP A 305 -10.82 2.00 -23.12
CA TRP A 305 -10.38 2.82 -21.99
C TRP A 305 -11.18 4.12 -21.94
N PRO A 306 -11.61 4.56 -20.75
CA PRO A 306 -12.26 5.86 -20.57
C PRO A 306 -11.46 7.01 -21.15
N SER A 307 -12.15 7.97 -21.75
CA SER A 307 -11.52 9.13 -22.39
C SER A 307 -10.72 10.01 -21.42
N SER A 308 -11.15 10.06 -20.16
CA SER A 308 -10.48 10.74 -19.04
C SER A 308 -9.21 10.06 -18.56
N MET A 309 -8.98 8.78 -18.92
CA MET A 309 -7.96 7.98 -18.29
C MET A 309 -6.55 8.39 -18.73
N LYS A 310 -5.72 8.77 -17.76
CA LYS A 310 -4.35 9.25 -17.98
C LYS A 310 -3.28 8.27 -17.51
N SER A 311 -3.58 7.45 -16.51
CA SER A 311 -2.59 6.58 -15.87
C SER A 311 -3.08 5.15 -15.74
N LEU A 312 -2.30 4.22 -16.32
CA LEU A 312 -2.50 2.78 -16.20
C LEU A 312 -1.24 2.13 -15.61
N THR A 313 -1.43 1.31 -14.58
CA THR A 313 -0.37 0.46 -14.04
C THR A 313 -0.85 -0.98 -13.88
N LEU A 314 -0.13 -1.93 -14.47
CA LEU A 314 -0.39 -3.37 -14.42
C LEU A 314 0.90 -4.12 -14.06
N LYS A 315 1.02 -4.61 -12.83
CA LYS A 315 2.24 -5.30 -12.37
C LYS A 315 1.98 -6.76 -12.01
N ARG A 316 2.82 -7.64 -12.56
CA ARG A 316 2.89 -9.09 -12.31
C ARG A 316 1.64 -9.88 -12.72
N PHE A 317 0.99 -9.47 -13.82
CA PHE A 317 -0.15 -10.19 -14.42
C PHE A 317 0.23 -11.14 -15.56
N ASN A 318 1.53 -11.30 -15.85
CA ASN A 318 2.03 -12.16 -16.93
C ASN A 318 1.36 -11.87 -18.28
N ILE A 319 1.33 -10.58 -18.66
CA ILE A 319 0.73 -10.15 -19.92
C ILE A 319 1.56 -10.71 -21.09
N ASP A 320 0.96 -11.59 -21.88
CA ASP A 320 1.55 -12.10 -23.12
C ASP A 320 1.17 -11.23 -24.32
N TYR A 321 1.72 -11.54 -25.50
CA TYR A 321 1.43 -10.80 -26.74
C TYR A 321 -0.08 -10.72 -27.05
N LYS A 322 -0.82 -11.84 -26.93
CA LYS A 322 -2.26 -11.89 -27.22
C LYS A 322 -3.05 -10.97 -26.29
N ARG A 323 -2.76 -11.02 -24.98
CA ARG A 323 -3.39 -10.15 -23.98
C ARG A 323 -2.99 -8.69 -24.17
N PHE A 324 -1.72 -8.42 -24.49
CA PHE A 324 -1.23 -7.07 -24.74
C PHE A 324 -1.99 -6.40 -25.90
N ARG A 325 -2.25 -7.12 -27.00
CA ARG A 325 -3.08 -6.62 -28.11
C ARG A 325 -4.51 -6.32 -27.67
N LYS A 326 -5.11 -7.17 -26.84
CA LYS A 326 -6.46 -6.98 -26.31
C LYS A 326 -6.56 -5.85 -25.27
N LEU A 327 -5.46 -5.42 -24.66
CA LEU A 327 -5.43 -4.18 -23.88
C LEU A 327 -5.77 -2.98 -24.75
N ASN A 328 -5.59 -3.03 -26.08
CA ASN A 328 -6.05 -1.97 -27.00
C ASN A 328 -5.54 -0.56 -26.62
N LEU A 329 -4.29 -0.47 -26.15
CA LEU A 329 -3.73 0.78 -25.63
C LEU A 329 -3.64 1.87 -26.71
N GLN A 330 -3.51 1.50 -27.98
CA GLN A 330 -3.45 2.42 -29.12
C GLN A 330 -4.65 3.37 -29.19
N GLU A 331 -5.84 2.91 -28.82
CA GLU A 331 -7.09 3.68 -28.90
C GLU A 331 -7.36 4.51 -27.62
N SER A 332 -6.40 4.59 -26.71
CA SER A 332 -6.54 5.31 -25.44
C SER A 332 -5.90 6.71 -25.47
N ASN A 333 -6.24 7.53 -24.47
CA ASN A 333 -5.60 8.82 -24.19
C ASN A 333 -4.57 8.74 -23.05
N LEU A 334 -4.03 7.55 -22.79
CA LEU A 334 -3.09 7.32 -21.68
C LEU A 334 -1.80 8.11 -21.87
N GLU A 335 -1.35 8.75 -20.79
CA GLU A 335 -0.11 9.52 -20.73
C GLU A 335 0.98 8.77 -19.96
N LEU A 336 0.59 7.97 -18.96
CA LEU A 336 1.49 7.14 -18.14
C LEU A 336 1.06 5.68 -18.23
N ILE A 337 1.96 4.85 -18.74
CA ILE A 337 1.79 3.39 -18.81
C ILE A 337 2.95 2.73 -18.06
N ASP A 338 2.64 1.93 -17.04
CA ASP A 338 3.61 1.12 -16.28
C ASP A 338 3.16 -0.35 -16.25
N ILE A 339 3.77 -1.18 -17.08
CA ILE A 339 3.51 -2.61 -17.15
C ILE A 339 4.78 -3.37 -16.76
N TYR A 340 4.65 -4.25 -15.77
CA TYR A 340 5.76 -5.03 -15.23
C TYR A 340 5.47 -6.53 -15.30
N LYS A 341 6.45 -7.31 -15.77
CA LYS A 341 6.45 -8.78 -15.83
C LYS A 341 5.39 -9.35 -16.79
N GLY A 342 5.85 -9.71 -17.99
CA GLY A 342 5.08 -10.31 -19.08
C GLY A 342 5.99 -10.93 -20.15
N ARG A 343 5.40 -11.34 -21.28
CA ARG A 343 6.10 -11.94 -22.43
C ARG A 343 5.46 -11.52 -23.76
N ILE A 344 5.94 -10.41 -24.33
CA ILE A 344 5.44 -9.93 -25.63
C ILE A 344 6.40 -10.17 -26.81
N TRP A 345 7.68 -10.48 -26.53
CA TRP A 345 8.78 -10.72 -27.50
C TRP A 345 9.13 -9.54 -28.41
N GLU A 346 8.16 -8.96 -29.11
CA GLU A 346 8.35 -7.82 -30.00
C GLU A 346 7.41 -6.68 -29.61
N LEU A 347 8.00 -5.49 -29.46
CA LEU A 347 7.22 -4.28 -29.22
C LEU A 347 6.88 -3.62 -30.56
N SER A 348 5.59 -3.57 -30.89
CA SER A 348 5.11 -2.77 -32.01
C SER A 348 4.79 -1.34 -31.57
N ALA A 349 5.32 -0.34 -32.28
CA ALA A 349 4.93 1.05 -32.08
C ALA A 349 3.42 1.23 -32.31
N GLY A 350 2.80 0.45 -33.20
CA GLY A 350 1.36 0.48 -33.48
C GLY A 350 0.50 0.19 -32.24
N ALA A 351 0.98 -0.61 -31.30
CA ALA A 351 0.20 -1.05 -30.14
C ALA A 351 0.08 -0.01 -29.00
N LEU A 352 0.71 1.16 -29.14
CA LEU A 352 0.80 2.18 -28.09
C LEU A 352 0.11 3.49 -28.53
N PRO A 353 -0.47 4.26 -27.58
CA PRO A 353 -1.14 5.53 -27.88
C PRO A 353 -0.12 6.65 -28.13
N VAL A 354 -0.47 7.59 -29.02
CA VAL A 354 0.37 8.75 -29.35
C VAL A 354 0.46 9.78 -28.22
N SER A 355 -0.48 9.74 -27.27
CA SER A 355 -0.53 10.61 -26.08
C SER A 355 0.51 10.27 -25.01
N VAL A 356 1.23 9.15 -25.14
CA VAL A 356 2.12 8.65 -24.08
C VAL A 356 3.26 9.63 -23.80
N VAL A 357 3.42 9.97 -22.51
CA VAL A 357 4.49 10.84 -21.99
C VAL A 357 5.55 10.01 -21.26
N GLN A 358 5.10 8.99 -20.52
CA GLN A 358 5.96 8.06 -19.80
C GLN A 358 5.54 6.63 -20.08
N LEU A 359 6.45 5.84 -20.64
CA LEU A 359 6.23 4.44 -20.96
C LEU A 359 7.24 3.58 -20.19
N LYS A 360 6.72 2.70 -19.33
CA LYS A 360 7.51 1.70 -18.61
C LYS A 360 7.00 0.32 -18.96
N LEU A 361 7.83 -0.46 -19.66
CA LEU A 361 7.56 -1.84 -20.04
C LEU A 361 8.68 -2.70 -19.50
N ILE A 362 8.66 -2.97 -18.20
CA ILE A 362 9.78 -3.55 -17.46
C ILE A 362 9.58 -5.08 -17.38
N ARG A 363 10.63 -5.85 -17.69
CA ARG A 363 10.59 -7.32 -17.65
C ARG A 363 9.44 -7.92 -18.49
N MET A 364 9.22 -7.38 -19.67
CA MET A 364 8.17 -7.79 -20.61
C MET A 364 8.64 -8.84 -21.63
N GLY A 365 9.87 -9.32 -21.50
CA GLY A 365 10.47 -10.30 -22.42
C GLY A 365 10.66 -9.74 -23.83
N ILE A 366 10.83 -8.43 -23.97
CA ILE A 366 11.03 -7.77 -25.26
C ILE A 366 12.44 -8.06 -25.77
N GLU A 367 12.55 -8.60 -26.97
CA GLU A 367 13.82 -8.85 -27.67
C GLU A 367 14.04 -7.88 -28.85
N THR A 368 12.95 -7.41 -29.46
CA THR A 368 12.95 -6.53 -30.63
C THR A 368 12.12 -5.28 -30.37
N LEU A 369 12.67 -4.13 -30.75
CA LEU A 369 12.05 -2.81 -30.67
C LEU A 369 11.61 -2.35 -32.07
N PRO A 370 10.62 -1.44 -32.16
CA PRO A 370 10.25 -0.86 -33.45
C PRO A 370 11.37 0.04 -33.99
N GLU A 371 11.40 0.25 -35.30
CA GLU A 371 12.45 1.07 -35.95
C GLU A 371 12.39 2.55 -35.53
N SER A 372 11.20 3.05 -35.15
CA SER A 372 11.01 4.45 -34.75
C SER A 372 9.94 4.62 -33.66
N PHE A 373 10.22 5.55 -32.75
CA PHE A 373 9.32 6.12 -31.74
C PHE A 373 8.96 7.59 -32.05
N GLU A 374 9.33 8.11 -33.23
CA GLU A 374 9.13 9.54 -33.58
C GLU A 374 7.67 9.98 -33.53
N LYS A 375 6.72 9.08 -33.81
CA LYS A 375 5.28 9.37 -33.73
C LYS A 375 4.79 9.72 -32.31
N PHE A 376 5.58 9.46 -31.28
CA PHE A 376 5.25 9.75 -29.88
C PHE A 376 5.88 11.08 -29.47
N GLU A 377 5.43 12.19 -30.07
CA GLU A 377 6.02 13.53 -29.89
C GLU A 377 6.06 14.00 -28.43
N ASN A 378 5.12 13.51 -27.61
CA ASN A 378 4.99 13.83 -26.20
C ASN A 378 5.84 12.94 -25.27
N LEU A 379 6.45 11.87 -25.79
CA LEU A 379 7.21 10.92 -25.00
C LEU A 379 8.46 11.58 -24.43
N LYS A 380 8.59 11.55 -23.09
CA LYS A 380 9.73 12.13 -22.36
C LYS A 380 10.60 11.06 -21.71
N CYS A 381 10.01 9.95 -21.30
CA CYS A 381 10.70 8.88 -20.58
C CYS A 381 10.28 7.50 -21.12
N LEU A 382 11.25 6.68 -21.49
CA LEU A 382 11.07 5.28 -21.88
C LEU A 382 11.90 4.39 -20.97
N ASP A 383 11.24 3.49 -20.23
CA ASP A 383 11.86 2.48 -19.38
C ASP A 383 11.58 1.08 -19.92
N LEU A 384 12.64 0.44 -20.39
CA LEU A 384 12.65 -0.92 -20.93
C LEU A 384 13.50 -1.85 -20.06
N SER A 385 13.74 -1.50 -18.80
CA SER A 385 14.61 -2.28 -17.92
C SER A 385 14.20 -3.76 -17.87
N ARG A 386 15.20 -4.65 -17.75
CA ARG A 386 15.03 -6.10 -17.61
C ARG A 386 14.40 -6.80 -18.83
N ASN A 387 14.58 -6.25 -20.03
CA ASN A 387 14.19 -6.90 -21.27
C ASN A 387 15.43 -7.37 -22.04
N PRO A 388 15.51 -8.62 -22.52
CA PRO A 388 16.69 -9.16 -23.20
C PRO A 388 16.78 -8.65 -24.65
N LEU A 389 17.25 -7.41 -24.86
CA LEU A 389 17.27 -6.71 -26.15
C LEU A 389 18.41 -7.24 -27.07
N LYS A 390 18.30 -8.51 -27.51
CA LYS A 390 19.34 -9.26 -28.23
C LYS A 390 19.56 -8.85 -29.69
N ARG A 391 18.56 -8.24 -30.35
CA ARG A 391 18.59 -7.94 -31.80
C ARG A 391 18.37 -6.44 -32.08
N LEU A 392 19.08 -5.59 -31.34
CA LEU A 392 18.94 -4.15 -31.49
C LEU A 392 19.44 -3.65 -32.84
N ARG A 393 18.50 -3.22 -33.68
CA ARG A 393 18.74 -2.34 -34.82
C ARG A 393 18.75 -0.88 -34.34
N SER A 394 19.20 0.03 -35.20
CA SER A 394 19.06 1.47 -34.94
C SER A 394 17.59 1.80 -34.68
N VAL A 395 17.34 2.49 -33.57
CA VAL A 395 16.01 2.94 -33.15
C VAL A 395 15.99 4.46 -33.20
N ARG A 396 15.00 5.03 -33.90
CA ARG A 396 14.77 6.48 -33.88
C ARG A 396 13.94 6.88 -32.67
N LEU A 397 14.42 7.86 -31.93
CA LEU A 397 13.77 8.39 -30.73
C LEU A 397 13.15 9.77 -31.01
N PRO A 398 12.04 10.16 -30.35
CA PRO A 398 11.35 11.42 -30.60
C PRO A 398 12.09 12.62 -29.99
N LEU A 399 13.20 13.03 -30.60
CA LEU A 399 13.94 14.23 -30.21
C LEU A 399 13.30 15.48 -30.83
N PRO A 400 13.44 16.68 -30.21
CA PRO A 400 14.20 16.99 -28.99
C PRO A 400 13.41 16.91 -27.67
N SER A 401 12.13 16.53 -27.72
CA SER A 401 11.24 16.47 -26.55
C SER A 401 11.60 15.31 -25.60
N PHE A 402 12.07 14.18 -26.14
CA PHE A 402 12.51 13.01 -25.38
C PHE A 402 13.72 13.32 -24.48
N LYS A 403 13.64 12.93 -23.19
CA LYS A 403 14.63 13.30 -22.17
C LYS A 403 15.41 12.13 -21.60
N GLN A 404 14.77 10.97 -21.44
CA GLN A 404 15.35 9.88 -20.67
C GLN A 404 15.03 8.50 -21.25
N LEU A 405 16.07 7.69 -21.44
CA LEU A 405 15.99 6.27 -21.74
C LEU A 405 16.56 5.46 -20.57
N ILE A 406 15.80 4.49 -20.09
CA ILE A 406 16.21 3.56 -19.03
C ILE A 406 16.19 2.14 -19.61
N VAL A 407 17.35 1.50 -19.66
CA VAL A 407 17.60 0.19 -20.26
C VAL A 407 18.50 -0.64 -19.35
N ASN A 408 18.19 -0.64 -18.06
CA ASN A 408 18.97 -1.36 -17.07
C ASN A 408 18.74 -2.87 -17.20
N ARG A 409 19.83 -3.67 -17.12
CA ARG A 409 19.75 -5.14 -17.24
C ARG A 409 19.05 -5.60 -18.52
N CYS A 410 19.43 -5.06 -19.67
CA CYS A 410 18.80 -5.38 -20.95
C CYS A 410 19.66 -6.23 -21.88
N ASP A 411 20.72 -6.85 -21.35
CA ASP A 411 21.72 -7.61 -22.11
C ASP A 411 22.35 -6.80 -23.26
N LEU A 412 22.55 -5.49 -23.03
CA LEU A 412 23.07 -4.59 -24.05
C LEU A 412 24.57 -4.79 -24.29
N HIS A 413 24.94 -4.97 -25.56
CA HIS A 413 26.34 -4.92 -26.01
C HIS A 413 26.74 -3.57 -26.60
N LEU A 414 25.81 -2.81 -27.19
CA LEU A 414 26.06 -1.53 -27.85
C LEU A 414 25.03 -0.50 -27.38
N ILE A 415 25.44 0.78 -27.32
CA ILE A 415 24.55 1.91 -27.03
C ILE A 415 24.26 2.73 -28.29
N SER A 416 25.13 2.68 -29.30
CA SER A 416 24.95 3.40 -30.56
C SER A 416 23.59 3.21 -31.25
N PRO A 417 22.89 2.05 -31.18
CA PRO A 417 21.57 1.91 -31.79
C PRO A 417 20.54 2.95 -31.31
N PHE A 418 20.60 3.35 -30.04
CA PHE A 418 19.68 4.34 -29.44
C PHE A 418 20.08 5.80 -29.71
N LEU A 419 21.26 6.03 -30.29
CA LEU A 419 21.82 7.37 -30.48
C LEU A 419 21.72 7.85 -31.93
N THR A 420 21.08 7.06 -32.80
CA THR A 420 20.97 7.36 -34.23
C THR A 420 20.31 8.72 -34.49
N SER A 421 19.20 9.03 -33.82
CA SER A 421 18.51 10.32 -33.95
C SER A 421 19.36 11.52 -33.54
N MET A 422 20.30 11.36 -32.58
CA MET A 422 21.17 12.47 -32.16
C MET A 422 22.23 12.84 -33.20
N LEU A 423 22.51 11.97 -34.18
CA LEU A 423 23.49 12.24 -35.23
C LEU A 423 22.94 13.24 -36.27
N GLU A 424 21.62 13.34 -36.39
CA GLU A 424 20.90 14.24 -37.28
C GLU A 424 21.12 15.69 -36.86
N LYS A 425 21.29 16.60 -37.84
CA LYS A 425 21.71 17.98 -37.59
C LYS A 425 20.76 18.75 -36.66
N GLU A 426 19.46 18.53 -36.78
CA GLU A 426 18.41 19.17 -35.99
C GLU A 426 18.41 18.75 -34.52
N ASN A 427 18.87 17.53 -34.22
CA ASN A 427 18.82 16.94 -32.88
C ASN A 427 20.13 17.05 -32.10
N ARG A 428 21.20 17.61 -32.69
CA ARG A 428 22.55 17.67 -32.08
C ARG A 428 22.62 18.39 -30.74
N LYS A 429 21.69 19.31 -30.48
CA LYS A 429 21.63 20.12 -29.25
C LYS A 429 20.65 19.55 -28.21
N ALA A 430 19.94 18.47 -28.54
CA ALA A 430 18.99 17.87 -27.61
C ALA A 430 19.71 17.31 -26.38
N GLU A 431 19.23 17.66 -25.19
CA GLU A 431 19.70 17.10 -23.94
C GLU A 431 19.02 15.76 -23.68
N PHE A 432 19.84 14.72 -23.52
CA PHE A 432 19.37 13.34 -23.43
C PHE A 432 20.16 12.54 -22.40
N ALA A 433 19.47 11.81 -21.53
CA ALA A 433 20.07 10.95 -20.52
C ALA A 433 19.77 9.47 -20.79
N ILE A 434 20.81 8.64 -20.75
CA ILE A 434 20.70 7.18 -20.83
C ILE A 434 21.10 6.56 -19.50
N ILE A 435 20.22 5.75 -18.92
CA ILE A 435 20.53 4.91 -17.76
C ILE A 435 20.57 3.45 -18.23
N ALA A 436 21.77 2.87 -18.26
CA ALA A 436 22.07 1.54 -18.78
C ALA A 436 22.90 0.73 -17.76
N THR A 437 22.56 0.84 -16.47
CA THR A 437 23.26 0.11 -15.41
C THR A 437 22.99 -1.39 -15.50
N ASN A 438 23.93 -2.18 -14.98
CA ASN A 438 23.90 -3.64 -14.97
C ASN A 438 23.79 -4.28 -16.38
N ASN A 439 24.29 -3.60 -17.41
CA ASN A 439 24.62 -4.19 -18.71
C ASN A 439 26.11 -4.50 -18.75
N TRP A 440 26.53 -5.53 -18.01
CA TRP A 440 27.93 -5.75 -17.69
C TRP A 440 28.85 -6.00 -18.91
N TYR A 441 28.28 -6.47 -20.02
CA TYR A 441 28.97 -6.73 -21.28
C TYR A 441 28.83 -5.60 -22.31
N LEU A 442 28.43 -4.40 -21.88
CA LEU A 442 28.35 -3.22 -22.73
C LEU A 442 29.75 -2.83 -23.23
N ASN A 443 29.90 -2.67 -24.54
CA ASN A 443 31.16 -2.32 -25.18
C ASN A 443 31.54 -0.86 -24.86
N THR A 444 32.54 -0.68 -24.00
CA THR A 444 33.01 0.66 -23.59
C THR A 444 33.61 1.47 -24.75
N TYR A 445 34.14 0.81 -25.80
CA TYR A 445 34.63 1.51 -26.99
C TYR A 445 33.49 2.14 -27.78
N ASP A 446 32.35 1.47 -27.92
CA ASP A 446 31.15 2.03 -28.56
C ASP A 446 30.67 3.28 -27.82
N VAL A 447 30.61 3.22 -26.48
CA VAL A 447 30.28 4.36 -25.63
C VAL A 447 31.25 5.53 -25.88
N LEU A 448 32.57 5.28 -25.82
CA LEU A 448 33.58 6.33 -26.06
C LEU A 448 33.49 6.93 -27.47
N LYS A 449 33.25 6.10 -28.48
CA LYS A 449 33.07 6.52 -29.87
C LYS A 449 31.87 7.47 -29.99
N MET A 450 30.76 7.15 -29.34
CA MET A 450 29.57 8.01 -29.32
C MET A 450 29.81 9.31 -28.52
N MET A 451 30.48 9.21 -27.38
CA MET A 451 30.84 10.36 -26.53
C MET A 451 31.74 11.38 -27.22
N LYS A 452 32.63 10.93 -28.12
CA LYS A 452 33.46 11.80 -28.97
C LYS A 452 32.63 12.51 -30.04
N LYS A 453 31.63 11.82 -30.61
CA LYS A 453 30.78 12.35 -31.69
C LYS A 453 29.70 13.30 -31.20
N LEU A 454 29.09 13.01 -30.06
CA LEU A 454 27.95 13.73 -29.51
C LEU A 454 28.35 14.47 -28.23
N LYS A 455 27.96 15.73 -28.08
CA LYS A 455 28.37 16.57 -26.94
C LYS A 455 27.30 16.74 -25.85
N HIS A 456 26.03 16.50 -26.16
CA HIS A 456 24.88 16.88 -25.32
C HIS A 456 24.12 15.69 -24.72
N PHE A 457 24.78 14.56 -24.47
CA PHE A 457 24.18 13.43 -23.76
C PHE A 457 24.99 13.00 -22.54
N THR A 458 24.27 12.48 -21.55
CA THR A 458 24.80 11.86 -20.33
C THR A 458 24.46 10.38 -20.30
N ILE A 459 25.37 9.58 -19.75
CA ILE A 459 25.20 8.12 -19.64
C ILE A 459 25.59 7.63 -18.25
N TYR A 460 24.74 6.77 -17.69
CA TYR A 460 24.94 6.05 -16.44
C TYR A 460 25.05 4.57 -16.76
N LEU A 461 26.15 3.91 -16.40
CA LEU A 461 26.40 2.51 -16.76
C LEU A 461 27.06 1.71 -15.63
N SER A 462 27.09 0.39 -15.75
CA SER A 462 27.93 -0.46 -14.88
C SER A 462 28.98 -1.13 -15.75
N THR A 463 30.19 -1.34 -15.22
CA THR A 463 31.28 -1.95 -16.00
C THR A 463 32.27 -2.68 -15.11
N PHE A 464 32.79 -3.81 -15.61
CA PHE A 464 33.96 -4.48 -15.01
C PHE A 464 35.29 -3.84 -15.42
N ASN A 465 35.29 -2.89 -16.35
CA ASN A 465 36.52 -2.25 -16.82
C ASN A 465 36.98 -1.17 -15.84
N GLU A 466 37.79 -1.56 -14.85
CA GLU A 466 38.33 -0.64 -13.85
C GLU A 466 39.13 0.52 -14.44
N LYS A 467 39.88 0.28 -15.53
CA LYS A 467 40.66 1.33 -16.19
C LYS A 467 39.72 2.40 -16.76
N PHE A 468 38.66 1.98 -17.46
CA PHE A 468 37.64 2.87 -17.97
C PHE A 468 36.99 3.68 -16.85
N ALA A 469 36.62 3.02 -15.75
CA ALA A 469 36.04 3.66 -14.57
C ALA A 469 36.99 4.71 -13.99
N LYS A 470 38.23 4.32 -13.67
CA LYS A 470 39.28 5.21 -13.12
C LYS A 470 39.52 6.43 -14.00
N SER A 471 39.61 6.26 -15.33
CA SER A 471 39.83 7.36 -16.27
C SER A 471 38.66 8.35 -16.39
N HIS A 472 37.45 7.97 -15.97
CA HIS A 472 36.25 8.80 -16.10
C HIS A 472 35.59 9.16 -14.76
N LYS A 473 36.29 8.93 -13.62
CA LYS A 473 35.78 9.21 -12.27
C LYS A 473 35.26 10.64 -12.06
N HIS A 474 35.84 11.59 -12.77
CA HIS A 474 35.50 13.02 -12.68
C HIS A 474 34.71 13.53 -13.90
N SER A 475 34.24 12.63 -14.77
CA SER A 475 33.43 13.01 -15.93
C SER A 475 32.07 13.52 -15.48
N ARG A 476 31.67 14.70 -15.96
CA ARG A 476 30.31 15.23 -15.74
C ARG A 476 29.25 14.59 -16.66
N ARG A 477 29.68 13.82 -17.66
CA ARG A 477 28.80 13.21 -18.67
C ARG A 477 28.71 11.68 -18.59
N ILE A 478 29.61 11.05 -17.84
CA ILE A 478 29.62 9.61 -17.62
C ILE A 478 29.62 9.39 -16.12
N ALA A 479 28.63 8.66 -15.63
CA ALA A 479 28.61 8.12 -14.29
C ALA A 479 28.66 6.59 -14.37
N TYR A 480 29.30 5.95 -13.40
CA TYR A 480 29.43 4.49 -13.41
C TYR A 480 29.30 3.86 -12.03
N GLU A 481 28.89 2.59 -12.02
CA GLU A 481 28.88 1.70 -10.85
C GLU A 481 29.91 0.57 -11.05
N ILE A 482 30.82 0.42 -10.08
CA ILE A 482 31.90 -0.60 -10.12
C ILE A 482 31.49 -1.90 -9.40
N LYS A 483 30.55 -1.83 -8.44
CA LYS A 483 30.22 -2.98 -7.59
C LYS A 483 28.95 -3.67 -8.07
N HIS A 484 29.02 -4.98 -8.22
CA HIS A 484 27.84 -5.84 -8.34
C HIS A 484 27.17 -5.87 -6.96
N THR A 485 26.14 -5.06 -6.73
CA THR A 485 25.33 -5.20 -5.52
C THR A 485 24.54 -6.50 -5.62
N ALA A 486 24.68 -7.38 -4.62
CA ALA A 486 23.86 -8.58 -4.49
C ALA A 486 22.38 -8.14 -4.49
N GLU A 487 21.58 -8.82 -5.30
CA GLU A 487 20.24 -8.39 -5.65
C GLU A 487 19.30 -8.42 -4.42
N ASN A 488 18.33 -7.49 -4.35
CA ASN A 488 17.18 -7.68 -3.46
C ASN A 488 16.46 -8.98 -3.85
N SER A 489 16.26 -9.90 -2.91
CA SER A 489 15.57 -11.17 -3.15
C SER A 489 14.13 -10.99 -3.70
N GLU A 490 13.45 -9.90 -3.34
CA GLU A 490 12.13 -9.54 -3.91
C GLU A 490 12.17 -9.21 -5.41
N GLU A 491 13.37 -8.91 -5.94
CA GLU A 491 13.61 -8.54 -7.34
C GLU A 491 14.12 -9.68 -8.21
N THR A 492 14.51 -10.83 -7.63
CA THR A 492 15.09 -12.00 -8.34
C THR A 492 14.13 -13.15 -8.55
N GLU A 493 13.01 -13.23 -7.83
CA GLU A 493 12.07 -14.35 -7.98
C GLU A 493 11.19 -14.24 -9.25
N PHE A 494 11.67 -14.88 -10.32
CA PHE A 494 11.00 -15.94 -11.10
C PHE A 494 11.76 -16.08 -12.42
N SER A 495 12.99 -16.59 -12.33
CA SER A 495 13.56 -17.42 -13.38
C SER A 495 13.03 -18.84 -13.15
N GLY A 496 12.49 -19.46 -14.19
CA GLY A 496 12.12 -20.88 -14.16
C GLY A 496 10.65 -21.14 -14.43
N ALA A 497 10.39 -21.81 -15.56
CA ALA A 497 9.30 -22.76 -15.63
C ALA A 497 9.55 -23.85 -14.56
N GLY A 498 8.51 -24.31 -13.89
CA GLY A 498 8.58 -25.37 -12.87
C GLY A 498 7.50 -25.25 -11.80
N GLU A 499 6.41 -25.98 -12.02
CA GLU A 499 5.61 -26.71 -11.02
C GLU A 499 5.23 -26.01 -9.71
N TYR A 500 4.03 -25.41 -9.70
CA TYR A 500 3.09 -25.66 -8.62
C TYR A 500 1.76 -25.99 -9.28
N ALA A 501 1.31 -27.22 -9.07
CA ALA A 501 0.12 -27.84 -9.64
C ALA A 501 -1.01 -26.83 -9.87
N ASP A 502 -1.32 -26.65 -11.15
CA ASP A 502 -2.60 -26.14 -11.58
C ASP A 502 -3.65 -27.14 -11.09
N GLU A 503 -4.46 -26.75 -10.09
CA GLU A 503 -5.83 -27.24 -10.07
C GLU A 503 -6.53 -26.56 -11.23
N GLU A 504 -6.46 -27.27 -12.36
CA GLU A 504 -7.11 -27.03 -13.63
C GLU A 504 -8.60 -26.77 -13.42
N LEU A 505 -9.03 -25.55 -13.73
CA LEU A 505 -10.37 -25.31 -14.24
C LEU A 505 -10.21 -25.21 -15.77
N TYR A 506 -10.00 -26.38 -16.39
CA TYR A 506 -10.14 -26.56 -17.83
C TYR A 506 -11.60 -26.27 -18.17
N CYS A 507 -11.89 -25.07 -18.68
CA CYS A 507 -12.99 -24.92 -19.61
C CYS A 507 -12.36 -25.15 -20.98
N GLU A 508 -12.58 -26.32 -21.58
CA GLU A 508 -12.41 -26.52 -23.01
C GLU A 508 -13.19 -25.41 -23.72
N TYR A 509 -12.48 -24.49 -24.35
CA TYR A 509 -13.03 -23.69 -25.42
C TYR A 509 -12.35 -24.22 -26.68
N ASP A 510 -13.12 -24.95 -27.48
CA ASP A 510 -12.70 -25.43 -28.79
C ASP A 510 -12.12 -24.26 -29.61
N ASP A 511 -10.98 -24.53 -30.25
CA ASP A 511 -10.35 -23.69 -31.25
C ASP A 511 -11.40 -23.33 -32.33
N PHE A 512 -11.92 -22.11 -32.27
CA PHE A 512 -12.56 -21.49 -33.42
C PHE A 512 -11.52 -20.60 -34.11
N ASP A 513 -10.97 -21.17 -35.17
CA ASP A 513 -10.19 -20.50 -36.20
C ASP A 513 -10.93 -19.29 -36.78
N ASP A 514 -10.11 -18.38 -37.31
CA ASP A 514 -10.44 -17.16 -38.05
C ASP A 514 -11.70 -17.25 -38.91
N PHE A 515 -12.64 -16.31 -38.70
CA PHE A 515 -13.40 -15.72 -39.80
C PHE A 515 -13.59 -14.21 -39.54
N ASP A 516 -13.16 -13.45 -40.53
CA ASP A 516 -13.49 -12.03 -40.74
C ASP A 516 -15.01 -11.85 -41.00
N ASP A 517 -15.43 -10.61 -40.74
CA ASP A 517 -16.57 -9.86 -41.26
C ASP A 517 -18.03 -10.15 -40.81
N ASP A 518 -18.63 -9.03 -40.40
CA ASP A 518 -20.00 -8.52 -40.56
C ASP A 518 -21.25 -9.17 -39.90
N ASP A 519 -22.01 -8.24 -39.32
CA ASP A 519 -23.44 -8.16 -39.01
C ASP A 519 -24.12 -9.08 -37.98
N ASP A 520 -24.83 -8.37 -37.08
CA ASP A 520 -26.04 -8.69 -36.28
C ASP A 520 -26.26 -10.14 -35.79
N ASP A 521 -26.32 -10.32 -34.46
CA ASP A 521 -27.58 -10.76 -33.80
C ASP A 521 -27.50 -10.75 -32.26
N ASP A 522 -28.52 -10.16 -31.63
CA ASP A 522 -28.69 -9.95 -30.18
C ASP A 522 -28.97 -11.24 -29.36
N ASN A 523 -28.73 -12.42 -29.93
CA ASN A 523 -29.17 -13.70 -29.34
C ASN A 523 -28.04 -14.61 -28.82
N LYS A 524 -26.75 -14.28 -29.06
CA LYS A 524 -25.61 -15.07 -28.52
C LYS A 524 -25.31 -14.79 -27.05
N GLY A 525 -25.67 -13.62 -26.53
CA GLY A 525 -25.43 -13.24 -25.12
C GLY A 525 -26.27 -14.02 -24.10
N ALA A 526 -27.47 -14.47 -24.50
CA ALA A 526 -28.37 -15.23 -23.62
C ALA A 526 -27.97 -16.71 -23.50
N MET A 527 -27.35 -17.28 -24.54
CA MET A 527 -26.95 -18.69 -24.58
C MET A 527 -25.69 -18.94 -23.72
N ILE A 528 -24.73 -18.01 -23.73
CA ILE A 528 -23.52 -18.05 -22.89
C ILE A 528 -23.87 -17.90 -21.40
N ARG A 529 -24.86 -17.07 -21.06
CA ARG A 529 -25.34 -16.93 -19.66
C ARG A 529 -26.02 -18.19 -19.12
N ARG A 530 -26.68 -18.98 -19.98
CA ARG A 530 -27.27 -20.27 -19.57
C ARG A 530 -26.21 -21.35 -19.35
N GLN A 531 -25.24 -21.47 -20.25
CA GLN A 531 -24.14 -22.43 -20.09
C GLN A 531 -23.24 -22.12 -18.89
N LEU A 532 -23.03 -20.83 -18.57
CA LEU A 532 -22.32 -20.43 -17.34
C LEU A 532 -23.09 -20.75 -16.05
N ASN A 533 -24.42 -20.86 -16.09
CA ASN A 533 -25.24 -21.21 -14.91
C ASN A 533 -25.35 -22.74 -14.70
N ASP A 534 -25.25 -23.53 -15.76
CA ASP A 534 -25.36 -25.00 -15.66
C ASP A 534 -24.10 -25.68 -15.08
N CYS A 535 -22.95 -24.99 -15.05
CA CYS A 535 -21.76 -25.41 -14.29
C CYS A 535 -21.91 -25.29 -12.75
N TRP A 536 -23.03 -24.76 -12.23
CA TRP A 536 -23.23 -24.50 -10.79
C TRP A 536 -24.11 -25.52 -10.07
N LYS A 537 -24.27 -26.74 -10.61
CA LYS A 537 -24.92 -27.84 -9.89
C LYS A 537 -23.99 -29.02 -9.70
N VAL A 538 -23.17 -28.98 -8.64
CA VAL A 538 -22.60 -30.19 -8.04
C VAL A 538 -22.57 -30.06 -6.51
N ASN A 539 -23.46 -30.84 -5.88
CA ASN A 539 -23.45 -31.52 -4.59
C ASN A 539 -23.30 -30.73 -3.27
N ASP A 540 -24.46 -30.29 -2.77
CA ASP A 540 -24.86 -30.51 -1.38
C ASP A 540 -25.09 -32.02 -1.19
N SER A 541 -24.19 -32.70 -0.47
CA SER A 541 -24.47 -34.02 0.11
C SER A 541 -23.79 -34.08 1.47
N GLY A 542 -24.60 -34.00 2.52
CA GLY A 542 -24.18 -34.32 3.86
C GLY A 542 -23.87 -35.80 3.99
N ASP A 543 -22.89 -36.11 4.83
CA ASP A 543 -22.76 -37.42 5.48
C ASP A 543 -22.46 -37.16 6.95
N GLU A 544 -23.49 -37.39 7.78
CA GLU A 544 -23.35 -37.78 9.17
C GLU A 544 -22.75 -39.18 9.22
N ILE A 545 -21.65 -39.38 9.94
CA ILE A 545 -21.39 -40.65 10.61
C ILE A 545 -20.93 -40.35 12.05
N THR A 546 -21.84 -40.69 12.95
CA THR A 546 -21.69 -40.88 14.39
C THR A 546 -20.64 -41.95 14.72
N HIS A 547 -19.88 -41.78 15.81
CA HIS A 547 -19.83 -42.76 16.89
C HIS A 547 -19.29 -42.13 18.18
N SER A 548 -20.08 -42.32 19.23
CA SER A 548 -19.86 -42.05 20.64
C SER A 548 -18.76 -42.94 21.23
N ASP A 549 -18.07 -42.46 22.27
CA ASP A 549 -18.15 -43.00 23.64
C ASP A 549 -17.14 -42.26 24.57
N ASP A 550 -17.70 -41.56 25.57
CA ASP A 550 -17.06 -41.01 26.78
C ASP A 550 -16.65 -42.15 27.77
N PRO A 551 -16.18 -41.89 29.02
CA PRO A 551 -14.97 -41.22 29.51
C PRO A 551 -14.25 -42.12 30.59
N ASP A 552 -13.41 -41.52 31.45
CA ASP A 552 -12.84 -42.02 32.73
C ASP A 552 -11.52 -42.83 32.75
N ASN A 553 -10.46 -42.21 33.30
CA ASN A 553 -9.65 -42.66 34.46
C ASN A 553 -8.33 -41.85 34.54
N LEU A 554 -8.10 -40.99 35.54
CA LEU A 554 -7.64 -41.24 36.93
C LEU A 554 -6.09 -41.33 37.10
N TYR A 555 -5.53 -40.31 37.77
CA TYR A 555 -4.44 -40.29 38.77
C TYR A 555 -3.01 -40.81 38.50
N GLY A 556 -2.04 -40.08 39.09
CA GLY A 556 -0.70 -40.54 39.49
C GLY A 556 0.41 -39.59 39.00
N MET A 557 0.81 -38.55 39.73
CA MET A 557 1.78 -38.48 40.86
C MET A 557 3.21 -38.95 40.57
N ASP A 558 4.14 -38.21 41.21
CA ASP A 558 5.58 -38.39 41.47
C ASP A 558 6.54 -37.65 40.51
N ASP A 559 7.23 -36.56 40.89
CA ASP A 559 8.22 -36.28 41.96
C ASP A 559 9.68 -36.64 41.62
N LYS A 560 10.58 -35.72 42.05
CA LYS A 560 12.06 -35.73 42.16
C LYS A 560 12.82 -35.03 41.01
N LYS A 561 13.42 -33.84 41.18
CA LYS A 561 14.52 -33.36 42.06
C LYS A 561 15.92 -33.91 41.74
N GLU A 562 16.78 -32.93 41.39
CA GLU A 562 18.18 -32.68 41.81
C GLU A 562 19.25 -33.76 41.56
N GLY A 563 20.37 -33.30 40.99
CA GLY A 563 21.63 -34.03 40.90
C GLY A 563 22.61 -33.29 39.98
N ASP A 564 23.46 -32.46 40.58
CA ASP A 564 24.69 -31.90 40.01
C ASP A 564 25.67 -33.03 39.59
N ASP A 565 26.58 -32.75 38.66
CA ASP A 565 27.98 -33.18 38.73
C ASP A 565 28.81 -32.41 37.68
N ASP A 566 29.87 -31.77 38.16
CA ASP A 566 30.96 -31.13 37.44
C ASP A 566 31.85 -32.19 36.74
N GLU A 567 32.53 -31.85 35.64
CA GLU A 567 33.97 -32.05 35.46
C GLU A 567 34.46 -31.51 34.10
N ASP A 568 35.63 -30.85 34.19
CA ASP A 568 36.42 -30.21 33.14
C ASP A 568 37.02 -31.22 32.14
N ASP A 569 37.32 -30.77 30.92
CA ASP A 569 38.55 -31.20 30.21
C ASP A 569 38.91 -30.20 29.10
N ASP A 570 40.14 -29.70 29.21
CA ASP A 570 40.89 -28.85 28.29
C ASP A 570 41.08 -29.47 26.91
N TYR A 571 41.12 -28.65 25.84
CA TYR A 571 42.04 -28.88 24.71
C TYR A 571 42.22 -27.60 23.86
N ASP A 572 43.40 -26.99 24.05
CA ASP A 572 44.01 -25.99 23.16
C ASP A 572 44.52 -26.64 21.86
N GLY A 573 44.57 -25.86 20.78
CA GLY A 573 45.13 -26.27 19.50
C GLY A 573 45.35 -25.10 18.54
N ASP A 574 46.38 -24.31 18.81
CA ASP A 574 47.00 -23.36 17.88
C ASP A 574 47.77 -24.09 16.77
N TYR A 575 47.65 -23.61 15.52
CA TYR A 575 48.66 -23.78 14.48
C TYR A 575 48.69 -22.52 13.61
N GLU A 576 49.65 -21.64 13.90
CA GLU A 576 50.29 -20.78 12.90
C GLU A 576 51.52 -21.51 12.36
N ASP A 577 51.71 -21.49 11.05
CA ASP A 577 53.04 -21.50 10.42
C ASP A 577 52.94 -20.79 9.05
N GLU A 578 53.60 -19.64 8.97
CA GLU A 578 54.02 -18.99 7.74
C GLU A 578 55.13 -19.82 7.07
N VAL A 579 55.33 -19.67 5.75
CA VAL A 579 56.62 -19.32 5.11
C VAL A 579 56.47 -19.29 3.57
N MET A 580 56.69 -18.09 3.03
CA MET A 580 57.37 -17.65 1.79
C MET A 580 57.23 -18.44 0.47
N GLU A 581 56.67 -17.79 -0.56
CA GLU A 581 57.40 -17.06 -1.63
C GLU A 581 56.47 -16.09 -2.40
#